data_AF-A0A9Q0US74-F1
#
_entry.id   AF-A0A9Q0US74-F1
#
_cell.length_a   1.000
_cell.length_b   1.000
_cell.length_c   1.000
_cell.angle_alpha   90.00
_cell.angle_beta   90.00
_cell.angle_gamma   90.00
#
_symmetry.space_group_name_H-M   'P 1'
#
loop_
_entity.id
_entity.type
_entity.pdbx_description
1 polymer ?
#
loop_
_entity_poly.entity_id
_entity_poly.type
_entity_poly.pdbx_seq_one_letter_code
_entity_poly.pdbx_strand_id
1 'polypeptide(L)'
;MVKENRFLISINFPGSAGPVKAVIDGDDRVSVVIDIALKIYAREGRLPVLGFDARNFLLYSVNAASDALNPREAVGSYEGRNFMLCKKQLQQETTEVRSEIIAKKPSGWKAWVNKSLK
;
A
#
# COMPACT_ATOMS: atom_id res chain seq x y z
N MET A 1 -18.00 32.31 -0.22
CA MET A 1 -16.92 31.89 0.70
C MET A 1 -16.38 30.58 0.19
N VAL A 2 -15.13 30.51 -0.27
CA VAL A 2 -14.50 29.23 -0.61
C VAL A 2 -14.21 28.53 0.72
N LYS A 3 -14.85 27.38 0.95
CA LYS A 3 -14.62 26.59 2.16
C LYS A 3 -13.24 25.95 2.00
N GLU A 4 -12.32 26.25 2.91
CA GLU A 4 -11.00 25.61 2.90
C GLU A 4 -11.18 24.13 3.28
N ASN A 5 -11.28 23.26 2.28
CA ASN A 5 -11.52 21.82 2.45
C ASN A 5 -10.21 21.03 2.51
N ARG A 6 -9.12 21.66 2.95
CA ARG A 6 -7.81 21.02 3.02
C ARG A 6 -7.58 20.41 4.39
N PHE A 7 -7.10 19.18 4.42
CA PHE A 7 -6.83 18.49 5.68
C PHE A 7 -5.63 17.56 5.59
N LEU A 8 -4.99 17.36 6.75
CA LEU A 8 -3.89 16.43 6.90
C LEU A 8 -4.43 15.00 6.96
N ILE A 9 -3.83 14.11 6.20
CA ILE A 9 -4.08 12.67 6.23
C ILE A 9 -2.80 11.89 6.56
N SER A 10 -3.00 10.70 7.13
CA SER A 10 -1.95 9.72 7.43
C SER A 10 -2.20 8.46 6.59
N ILE A 11 -1.23 8.06 5.78
CA ILE A 11 -1.35 6.92 4.85
C ILE A 11 -0.34 5.86 5.26
N ASN A 12 -0.83 4.71 5.70
CA ASN A 12 -0.03 3.55 6.03
C ASN A 12 0.22 2.71 4.79
N PHE A 13 1.42 2.14 4.71
CA PHE A 13 1.83 1.24 3.63
C PHE A 13 2.32 -0.08 4.23
N PRO A 14 1.78 -1.24 3.82
CA PRO A 14 2.24 -2.52 4.32
C PRO A 14 3.75 -2.70 4.14
N GLY A 15 4.44 -3.08 5.21
CA GLY A 15 5.89 -3.31 5.22
C GLY A 15 6.77 -2.05 5.21
N SER A 16 6.17 -0.85 5.25
CA SER A 16 6.94 0.39 5.39
C SER A 16 7.25 0.73 6.85
N ALA A 17 8.29 1.52 7.09
CA ALA A 17 8.74 1.93 8.43
C ALA A 17 7.77 2.87 9.18
N GLY A 18 6.65 3.26 8.58
CA GLY A 18 5.71 4.23 9.14
C GLY A 18 4.82 4.88 8.08
N PRO A 19 3.87 5.73 8.49
CA PRO A 19 2.93 6.38 7.59
C PRO A 19 3.55 7.58 6.85
N VAL A 20 3.02 7.85 5.66
CA VAL A 20 3.22 9.10 4.94
C VAL A 20 2.17 10.11 5.40
N LYS A 21 2.57 11.35 5.65
CA LYS A 21 1.67 12.45 5.99
C LYS A 21 1.58 13.44 4.84
N ALA A 22 0.35 13.79 4.44
CA ALA A 22 0.11 14.71 3.32
C ALA A 22 -1.09 15.61 3.62
N VAL A 23 -1.02 16.87 3.20
CA VAL A 23 -2.19 17.76 3.15
C VAL A 23 -2.82 17.59 1.77
N ILE A 24 -4.11 17.25 1.75
CA ILE A 24 -4.88 17.05 0.50
C ILE A 24 -6.09 17.97 0.48
N ASP A 25 -6.60 18.25 -0.72
CA ASP A 25 -7.90 18.89 -0.87
C ASP A 25 -9.01 17.83 -0.78
N GLY A 26 -10.03 18.08 0.03
CA GLY A 26 -11.15 17.17 0.18
C GLY A 26 -11.93 16.94 -1.11
N ASP A 27 -11.83 17.85 -2.08
CA ASP A 27 -12.45 17.71 -3.40
C ASP A 27 -11.60 16.87 -4.37
N ASP A 28 -10.35 16.54 -4.00
CA ASP A 28 -9.49 15.66 -4.80
C ASP A 28 -10.06 14.24 -4.86
N ARG A 29 -9.99 13.64 -6.05
CA ARG A 29 -10.39 12.24 -6.22
C ARG A 29 -9.44 11.32 -5.44
N VAL A 30 -9.97 10.22 -4.92
CA VAL A 30 -9.16 9.16 -4.28
C VAL A 30 -8.00 8.70 -5.15
N SER A 31 -8.19 8.58 -6.47
CA SER A 31 -7.10 8.24 -7.41
C SER A 31 -5.95 9.24 -7.42
N VAL A 32 -6.23 10.54 -7.27
CA VAL A 32 -5.23 11.61 -7.17
C VAL A 32 -4.48 11.50 -5.85
N VAL A 33 -5.19 11.25 -4.74
CA VAL A 33 -4.57 11.03 -3.42
C VAL A 33 -3.60 9.84 -3.45
N ILE A 34 -3.95 8.73 -4.12
CA ILE A 34 -3.07 7.57 -4.29
C ILE A 34 -1.78 7.96 -5.04
N ASP A 35 -1.90 8.69 -6.16
CA ASP A 35 -0.75 9.13 -6.95
C ASP A 35 0.18 10.07 -6.15
N ILE A 36 -0.39 11.03 -5.41
CA ILE A 36 0.36 11.91 -4.51
C ILE A 36 1.09 11.08 -3.44
N ALA A 37 0.40 10.11 -2.82
CA ALA A 37 0.98 9.27 -1.79
C ALA A 37 2.17 8.45 -2.31
N LEU A 38 2.05 7.83 -3.50
CA LEU A 38 3.13 7.08 -4.13
C LEU A 38 4.33 7.97 -4.49
N LYS A 39 4.08 9.20 -4.97
CA LYS A 39 5.14 10.17 -5.26
C LYS A 39 5.88 10.59 -4.00
N ILE A 40 5.18 10.90 -2.91
CA ILE A 40 5.81 11.26 -1.62
C ILE A 40 6.60 10.06 -1.09
N TYR A 41 6.00 8.86 -1.08
CA TYR A 41 6.63 7.63 -0.65
C TYR A 41 7.98 7.38 -1.36
N ALA A 42 8.01 7.54 -2.68
CA ALA A 42 9.21 7.37 -3.47
C ALA A 42 10.24 8.48 -3.23
N ARG A 43 9.80 9.74 -3.08
CA ARG A 43 10.67 10.89 -2.76
C ARG A 43 11.35 10.74 -1.41
N GLU A 44 10.68 10.10 -0.45
CA GLU A 44 11.24 9.76 0.86
C GLU A 44 12.20 8.55 0.81
N GLY A 45 12.38 7.90 -0.35
CA GLY A 45 13.28 6.75 -0.49
C GLY A 45 12.82 5.51 0.30
N ARG A 46 11.51 5.37 0.52
CA ARG A 46 10.96 4.32 1.39
C ARG A 46 11.02 2.94 0.75
N LEU A 47 11.06 1.93 1.62
CA LEU A 47 10.97 0.52 1.27
C LEU A 47 9.68 -0.10 1.82
N PRO A 48 9.09 -1.10 1.12
CA PRO A 48 9.50 -1.64 -0.18
C PRO A 48 9.23 -0.71 -1.37
N VAL A 49 9.93 -0.88 -2.50
CA VAL A 49 9.68 -0.08 -3.72
C VAL A 49 8.35 -0.48 -4.36
N LEU A 50 7.41 0.47 -4.46
CA LEU A 50 6.02 0.20 -4.85
C LEU A 50 5.71 0.40 -6.34
N GLY A 51 6.40 1.36 -6.98
CA GLY A 51 6.08 1.89 -8.32
C GLY A 51 5.15 3.11 -8.26
N PHE A 52 4.74 3.62 -9.43
CA PHE A 52 3.98 4.88 -9.55
C PHE A 52 2.57 4.73 -10.18
N ASP A 53 2.21 3.56 -10.69
CA ASP A 53 0.89 3.37 -11.30
C ASP A 53 -0.20 3.20 -10.25
N ALA A 54 -0.95 4.27 -9.99
CA ALA A 54 -2.04 4.32 -9.02
C ALA A 54 -3.13 3.24 -9.25
N ARG A 55 -3.32 2.75 -10.49
CA ARG A 55 -4.32 1.72 -10.81
C ARG A 55 -4.02 0.38 -10.14
N ASN A 56 -2.77 0.15 -9.78
CA ASN A 56 -2.32 -1.05 -9.09
C ASN A 56 -2.52 -0.97 -7.57
N PHE A 57 -3.17 0.06 -7.05
CA PHE A 57 -3.36 0.26 -5.61
C PHE A 57 -4.83 0.47 -5.25
N LEU A 58 -5.14 0.21 -4.00
CA LEU A 58 -6.44 0.42 -3.36
C LEU A 58 -6.21 1.16 -2.05
N LEU A 59 -6.98 2.22 -1.83
CA LEU A 59 -6.97 2.98 -0.59
C LEU A 59 -8.12 2.48 0.30
N TYR A 60 -7.84 2.21 1.56
CA TYR A 60 -8.83 1.79 2.56
C TYR A 60 -8.86 2.82 3.69
N SER A 61 -10.03 3.11 4.22
CA SER A 61 -10.13 3.81 5.50
C SER A 61 -9.87 2.81 6.63
N VAL A 62 -9.02 3.18 7.59
CA VAL A 62 -8.69 2.30 8.73
C VAL A 62 -9.90 2.12 9.67
N ASN A 63 -10.85 3.05 9.63
CA ASN A 63 -11.99 3.09 10.55
C ASN A 63 -13.32 2.71 9.89
N ALA A 64 -13.36 2.49 8.57
CA ALA A 64 -14.59 2.14 7.87
C ALA A 64 -14.76 0.63 7.73
N ALA A 65 -16.00 0.18 7.49
CA ALA A 65 -16.27 -1.18 7.04
C ALA A 65 -15.39 -1.50 5.82
N SER A 66 -14.97 -2.76 5.73
CA SER A 66 -13.78 -3.31 5.05
C SER A 66 -13.60 -3.07 3.53
N ASP A 67 -14.29 -2.10 2.92
CA ASP A 67 -14.26 -1.85 1.49
C ASP A 67 -13.21 -0.80 1.08
N ALA A 68 -12.65 -0.99 -0.11
CA ALA A 68 -11.76 -0.01 -0.71
C ALA A 68 -12.55 1.23 -1.13
N LEU A 69 -11.94 2.41 -0.97
CA LEU A 69 -12.54 3.68 -1.40
C LEU A 69 -12.63 3.73 -2.92
N ASN A 70 -13.71 4.31 -3.44
CA ASN A 70 -13.94 4.46 -4.87
C ASN A 70 -12.95 5.46 -5.47
N PRO A 71 -12.10 5.07 -6.44
CA PRO A 71 -11.09 5.96 -7.03
C PRO A 71 -11.64 7.22 -7.70
N ARG A 72 -12.94 7.25 -8.02
CA ARG A 72 -13.63 8.36 -8.69
C ARG A 72 -14.26 9.36 -7.73
N GLU A 73 -14.47 8.98 -6.48
CA GLU A 73 -15.09 9.83 -5.47
C GLU A 73 -14.07 10.78 -4.85
N ALA A 74 -14.57 11.91 -4.33
CA ALA A 74 -13.78 12.88 -3.61
C ALA A 74 -13.35 12.31 -2.26
N VAL A 75 -12.09 12.47 -1.87
CA VAL A 75 -11.58 11.90 -0.61
C VAL A 75 -12.29 12.47 0.62
N GLY A 76 -12.79 13.71 0.53
CA GLY A 76 -13.56 14.38 1.57
C GLY A 76 -14.96 13.81 1.79
N SER A 77 -15.48 12.95 0.90
CA SER A 77 -16.76 12.25 1.13
C SER A 77 -16.63 11.13 2.17
N TYR A 78 -15.40 10.67 2.45
CA TYR A 78 -15.14 9.61 3.41
C TYR A 78 -14.81 10.18 4.79
N GLU A 79 -15.37 9.54 5.82
CA GLU A 79 -15.01 9.84 7.19
C GLU A 79 -13.61 9.30 7.54
N GLY A 80 -12.90 10.03 8.39
CA GLY A 80 -11.57 9.66 8.87
C GLY A 80 -10.41 10.35 8.13
N ARG A 81 -9.23 10.23 8.73
CA ARG A 81 -7.98 10.88 8.26
C ARG A 81 -6.81 9.90 8.23
N ASN A 82 -7.07 8.63 8.53
CA ASN A 82 -6.08 7.55 8.54
C ASN A 82 -6.48 6.51 7.50
N PHE A 83 -5.57 6.25 6.57
CA PHE A 83 -5.80 5.35 5.45
C PHE A 83 -4.72 4.27 5.39
N MET A 84 -5.03 3.19 4.69
CA MET A 84 -4.10 2.13 4.33
C MET A 84 -4.06 2.03 2.80
N LEU A 85 -2.88 2.14 2.21
CA LEU A 85 -2.68 2.02 0.77
C LEU A 85 -2.07 0.66 0.45
N CYS A 86 -2.87 -0.22 -0.15
CA CYS A 86 -2.48 -1.59 -0.47
C CYS A 86 -2.24 -1.74 -1.97
N LYS A 87 -1.18 -2.47 -2.34
CA LYS A 87 -0.99 -2.91 -3.72
C LYS A 87 -2.00 -4.02 -4.03
N LYS A 88 -2.72 -3.91 -5.13
CA LYS A 88 -3.54 -4.99 -5.67
C LYS A 88 -2.62 -6.18 -5.93
N GLN A 89 -2.99 -7.34 -5.43
CA GLN A 89 -2.41 -8.57 -5.97
C GLN A 89 -2.91 -8.66 -7.40
N LEU A 90 -2.01 -8.51 -8.38
CA LEU A 90 -2.31 -8.96 -9.72
C LEU A 90 -2.47 -10.47 -9.56
N GLN A 91 -3.71 -10.95 -9.50
CA GLN A 91 -3.98 -12.33 -9.86
C GLN A 91 -3.46 -12.44 -11.29
N GLN A 92 -2.22 -12.90 -11.44
CA GLN A 92 -1.88 -13.64 -12.64
C GLN A 92 -2.97 -14.70 -12.71
N GLU A 93 -3.75 -14.69 -13.78
CA GLU A 93 -4.60 -15.81 -14.14
C GLU A 93 -3.67 -17.01 -14.34
N THR A 94 -3.30 -17.69 -13.24
CA THR A 94 -2.86 -19.07 -13.29
C THR A 94 -4.14 -19.87 -13.49
N THR A 95 -4.53 -19.99 -14.75
CA THR A 95 -5.25 -21.16 -15.26
C THR A 95 -4.58 -22.39 -14.66
N GLU A 96 -5.32 -23.15 -13.84
CA GLU A 96 -4.99 -24.51 -13.32
C GLU A 96 -3.61 -24.65 -12.64
N VAL A 97 -3.48 -24.94 -11.34
CA VAL A 97 -3.86 -26.19 -10.70
C VAL A 97 -3.79 -25.92 -9.20
N ARG A 98 -4.93 -26.00 -8.52
CA ARG A 98 -5.00 -26.17 -7.06
C ARG A 98 -4.96 -27.68 -6.80
N SER A 99 -4.18 -28.07 -5.78
CA SER A 99 -3.86 -29.46 -5.35
C SER A 99 -2.66 -29.98 -6.13
N GLU A 100 -1.46 -30.00 -5.58
CA GLU A 100 -1.04 -30.94 -4.52
C GLU A 100 -0.09 -30.26 -3.51
N ILE A 101 -0.58 -30.02 -2.30
CA ILE A 101 0.27 -29.73 -1.14
C ILE A 101 0.39 -31.04 -0.36
N ILE A 102 1.31 -31.93 -0.76
CA ILE A 102 1.84 -32.93 0.16
C ILE A 102 3.37 -33.01 0.01
N ALA A 103 4.04 -32.71 1.12
CA ALA A 103 5.41 -33.03 1.48
C ALA A 103 6.56 -32.32 0.73
N LYS A 104 7.14 -31.31 1.38
CA LYS A 104 8.47 -31.39 2.03
C LYS A 104 8.92 -30.01 2.56
N LYS A 105 9.43 -30.02 3.79
CA LYS A 105 10.21 -28.96 4.45
C LYS A 105 11.41 -29.66 5.12
N PRO A 106 12.55 -29.02 5.46
CA PRO A 106 13.20 -27.79 4.99
C PRO A 106 14.67 -27.98 4.55
N SER A 107 15.18 -27.14 3.63
CA SER A 107 16.62 -26.83 3.52
C SER A 107 16.74 -25.44 2.85
N GLY A 108 17.69 -24.55 3.13
CA GLY A 108 18.84 -24.58 4.01
C GLY A 108 19.24 -23.15 4.36
N TRP A 109 19.56 -22.96 5.62
CA TRP A 109 20.11 -21.73 6.24
C TRP A 109 21.29 -22.08 7.16
N LYS A 110 21.66 -23.37 7.20
CA LYS A 110 22.77 -23.95 7.96
C LYS A 110 24.05 -24.14 7.13
N ALA A 111 24.05 -23.81 5.84
CA ALA A 111 25.20 -24.04 4.97
C ALA A 111 26.29 -22.95 5.07
N TRP A 112 26.08 -21.91 5.88
CA TRP A 112 27.08 -20.86 6.07
C TRP A 112 27.59 -20.81 7.51
N VAL A 113 28.54 -21.69 7.86
CA VAL A 113 29.46 -21.43 8.98
C VAL A 113 30.88 -21.79 8.56
N ASN A 114 31.78 -20.86 8.84
CA ASN A 114 33.08 -20.63 8.21
C ASN A 114 34.13 -21.74 8.31
N LYS A 115 34.89 -21.89 7.22
CA LYS A 115 36.29 -22.31 7.22
C LYS A 115 37.12 -21.25 7.95
N SER A 116 37.81 -21.64 9.01
CA SER A 116 39.16 -21.20 9.41
C SER A 116 39.32 -21.50 10.89
N LEU A 117 40.30 -22.32 11.22
CA LEU A 117 41.36 -22.07 12.20
C LEU A 117 42.33 -23.27 12.11
N LYS A 118 43.62 -22.94 12.23
CA LYS A 118 44.81 -23.71 11.86
C LYS A 118 44.94 -25.08 12.50
#